data_AF-A0A8T4N258-F1
#
_entry.id   AF-A0A8T4N258-F1
#
_cell.length_a   1.000
_cell.length_b   1.000
_cell.length_c   1.000
_cell.angle_alpha   90.00
_cell.angle_beta   90.00
_cell.angle_gamma   90.00
#
_symmetry.space_group_name_H-M   'P 1'
#
loop_
_entity.id
_entity.type
_entity.pdbx_description
1 polymer ?
#
loop_
_entity_poly.entity_id
_entity_poly.type
_entity_poly.pdbx_seq_one_letter_code
_entity_poly.pdbx_strand_id
1 'polypeptide(L)'
;MTNIIFSKKEFEKHLKITPQIQEKITLFGTPLENITQENIEIEVFPNRPDLISLEGFMRSFKKFIGKEPGLKRYKLKKPEKSHKVHVDKSVNETRPHIACAIIKKLNLTQDKLKDIINMQEKLTLTMGRNRKKMAIGIYPLDKLSFPITYTSKEPNEIKYQPLGADRELSANEILMLHPTGRKYEHLLKNSKKYPILIDSNKQIISMPPIINSELSGRVEVKTTDLFIECTGTDKITVEKALIIIATSLAEIGGTIHQIEIIGDQKIDAPPLTKVSGLNGARFLDARSVPHTKVGG
;
A
#
# COMPACT_ATOMS: atom_id res chain seq x y z
N MET A 1 11.72 6.53 -13.81
CA MET A 1 11.44 5.07 -13.89
C MET A 1 11.95 4.43 -12.61
N THR A 2 11.59 3.19 -12.29
CA THR A 2 12.14 2.51 -11.10
C THR A 2 12.52 1.09 -11.44
N ASN A 3 13.72 0.70 -11.04
CA ASN A 3 14.16 -0.68 -11.17
C ASN A 3 13.53 -1.51 -10.06
N ILE A 4 12.95 -2.63 -10.48
CA ILE A 4 12.35 -3.62 -9.62
C ILE A 4 13.12 -4.92 -9.83
N ILE A 5 13.54 -5.51 -8.71
CA ILE A 5 14.28 -6.77 -8.68
C ILE A 5 13.31 -7.82 -8.15
N PHE A 6 13.04 -8.84 -8.94
CA PHE A 6 12.30 -10.02 -8.50
C PHE A 6 13.23 -11.20 -8.31
N SER A 7 12.90 -12.08 -7.37
CA SER A 7 13.53 -13.40 -7.30
C SER A 7 13.22 -14.18 -8.56
N LYS A 8 14.27 -14.67 -9.24
CA LYS A 8 14.15 -15.51 -10.42
C LYS A 8 13.38 -16.79 -10.10
N LYS A 9 13.67 -17.40 -8.96
CA LYS A 9 12.97 -18.60 -8.47
C LYS A 9 11.47 -18.37 -8.35
N GLU A 10 11.04 -17.27 -7.74
CA GLU A 10 9.61 -16.94 -7.60
C GLU A 10 8.97 -16.59 -8.95
N PHE A 11 9.68 -15.84 -9.80
CA PHE A 11 9.23 -15.53 -11.16
C PHE A 11 8.96 -16.81 -11.98
N GLU A 12 9.88 -17.78 -11.91
CA GLU A 12 9.80 -19.03 -12.67
C GLU A 12 8.72 -20.00 -12.18
N LYS A 13 8.18 -19.82 -10.95
CA LYS A 13 6.94 -20.51 -10.53
C LYS A 13 5.75 -20.15 -11.41
N HIS A 14 5.76 -18.95 -12.01
CA HIS A 14 4.71 -18.49 -12.91
C HIS A 14 5.08 -18.70 -14.39
N LEU A 15 6.33 -18.43 -14.76
CA LEU A 15 6.77 -18.46 -16.15
C LEU A 15 8.28 -18.66 -16.29
N LYS A 16 8.71 -19.70 -17.01
CA LYS A 16 10.13 -19.91 -17.35
C LYS A 16 10.69 -18.76 -18.19
N ILE A 17 11.90 -18.32 -17.87
CA ILE A 17 12.57 -17.22 -18.56
C ILE A 17 13.33 -17.75 -19.78
N THR A 18 12.64 -17.88 -20.92
CA THR A 18 13.26 -18.20 -22.21
C THR A 18 13.60 -16.91 -22.99
N PRO A 19 14.47 -16.96 -24.02
CA PRO A 19 14.75 -15.79 -24.86
C PRO A 19 13.48 -15.12 -25.43
N GLN A 20 12.49 -15.92 -25.83
CA GLN A 20 11.21 -15.40 -26.33
C GLN A 20 10.39 -14.71 -25.25
N ILE A 21 10.47 -15.16 -23.99
CA ILE A 21 9.82 -14.48 -22.87
C ILE A 21 10.53 -13.18 -22.55
N GLN A 22 11.86 -13.15 -22.59
CA GLN A 22 12.64 -11.92 -22.37
C GLN A 22 12.29 -10.84 -23.40
N GLU A 23 12.23 -11.20 -24.68
CA GLU A 23 11.78 -10.29 -25.74
C GLU A 23 10.36 -9.75 -25.47
N LYS A 24 9.43 -10.62 -25.07
CA LYS A 24 8.07 -10.21 -24.73
C LYS A 24 8.01 -9.28 -23.52
N ILE A 25 8.88 -9.45 -22.52
CA ILE A 25 8.97 -8.55 -21.35
C ILE A 25 9.37 -7.14 -21.82
N THR A 26 10.33 -7.03 -22.74
CA THR A 26 10.71 -5.75 -23.34
C THR A 26 9.56 -5.14 -24.16
N LEU A 27 8.90 -5.93 -25.01
CA LEU A 27 7.73 -5.49 -25.80
C LEU A 27 6.53 -5.07 -24.93
N PHE A 28 6.44 -5.60 -23.71
CA PHE A 28 5.42 -5.22 -22.74
C PHE A 28 5.64 -3.81 -22.16
N GLY A 29 6.79 -3.18 -22.45
CA GLY A 29 7.14 -1.86 -21.95
C GLY A 29 7.82 -1.88 -20.58
N THR A 30 8.45 -3.00 -20.23
CA THR A 30 9.26 -3.17 -19.02
C THR A 30 10.60 -3.77 -19.42
N PRO A 31 11.56 -2.97 -19.92
CA PRO A 31 12.82 -3.53 -20.42
C PRO A 31 13.56 -4.27 -19.30
N LEU A 32 14.26 -5.32 -19.70
CA LEU A 32 15.12 -6.11 -18.81
C LEU A 32 16.46 -5.40 -18.67
N GLU A 33 16.80 -5.02 -17.45
CA GLU A 33 18.09 -4.39 -17.14
C GLU A 33 19.16 -5.45 -16.87
N ASN A 34 18.80 -6.49 -16.11
CA ASN A 34 19.75 -7.53 -15.72
C ASN A 34 19.04 -8.86 -15.41
N ILE A 35 19.71 -9.97 -15.70
CA ILE A 35 19.27 -11.32 -15.30
C ILE A 35 20.48 -12.05 -14.74
N THR A 36 20.39 -12.44 -13.48
CA THR A 36 21.41 -13.25 -12.81
C THR A 36 20.88 -14.67 -12.56
N GLN A 37 21.66 -15.48 -11.85
CA GLN A 37 21.19 -16.80 -11.38
C GLN A 37 20.06 -16.67 -10.35
N GLU A 38 20.03 -15.59 -9.58
CA GLU A 38 19.09 -15.42 -8.46
C GLU A 38 17.98 -14.43 -8.74
N ASN A 39 18.21 -13.43 -9.59
CA ASN A 39 17.33 -12.28 -9.74
C ASN A 39 17.07 -11.90 -11.19
N ILE A 40 15.91 -11.28 -11.42
CA ILE A 40 15.54 -10.60 -12.66
C ILE A 40 15.24 -9.14 -12.32
N GLU A 41 15.92 -8.23 -13.00
CA GLU A 41 15.75 -6.79 -12.84
C GLU A 41 15.04 -6.22 -14.07
N ILE A 42 13.92 -5.57 -13.83
CA ILE A 42 13.15 -4.88 -14.87
C ILE A 42 13.01 -3.40 -14.52
N GLU A 43 12.93 -2.57 -15.54
CA GLU A 43 12.56 -1.17 -15.39
C GLU A 43 11.04 -1.01 -15.50
N VAL A 44 10.44 -0.34 -14.52
CA VAL A 44 9.00 -0.04 -14.50
C VAL A 44 8.77 1.46 -14.64
N PHE A 45 7.94 1.84 -15.61
CA PHE A 45 7.56 3.22 -15.85
C PHE A 45 6.55 3.74 -14.81
N PRO A 46 6.61 5.03 -14.42
CA PRO A 46 5.76 5.59 -13.35
C PRO A 46 4.25 5.55 -13.63
N ASN A 47 3.83 5.40 -14.89
CA ASN A 47 2.43 5.28 -15.29
C ASN A 47 1.82 3.90 -15.00
N ARG A 48 2.65 2.90 -14.66
CA ARG A 48 2.22 1.51 -14.36
C ARG A 48 2.69 1.04 -12.98
N PRO A 49 2.29 1.73 -11.89
CA PRO A 49 2.71 1.34 -10.54
C PRO A 49 2.15 -0.02 -10.09
N ASP A 50 1.14 -0.54 -10.78
CA ASP A 50 0.63 -1.90 -10.58
C ASP A 50 1.64 -2.99 -10.95
N LEU A 51 2.71 -2.67 -11.68
CA LEU A 51 3.78 -3.61 -12.07
C LEU A 51 4.93 -3.70 -11.05
N ILE A 52 4.87 -2.93 -9.96
CA ILE A 52 5.95 -2.87 -8.94
C ILE A 52 6.08 -4.19 -8.15
N SER A 53 4.99 -4.92 -7.97
CA SER A 53 4.99 -6.24 -7.34
C SER A 53 5.08 -7.36 -8.38
N LEU A 54 5.69 -8.49 -8.04
CA LEU A 54 5.76 -9.66 -8.91
C LEU A 54 4.36 -10.13 -9.33
N GLU A 55 3.40 -10.13 -8.40
CA GLU A 55 2.02 -10.53 -8.66
C GLU A 55 1.32 -9.61 -9.65
N GLY A 56 1.47 -8.30 -9.46
CA GLY A 56 0.90 -7.29 -10.34
C GLY A 56 1.52 -7.31 -11.73
N PHE A 57 2.84 -7.54 -11.81
CA PHE A 57 3.55 -7.79 -13.06
C PHE A 57 3.00 -9.04 -13.75
N MET A 58 2.98 -10.19 -13.06
CA MET A 58 2.53 -11.46 -13.62
C MET A 58 1.08 -11.41 -14.09
N ARG A 59 0.19 -10.81 -13.30
CA ARG A 59 -1.22 -10.61 -13.65
C ARG A 59 -1.40 -9.87 -14.96
N SER A 60 -0.57 -8.87 -15.22
CA SER A 60 -0.65 -8.06 -16.43
C SER A 60 0.09 -8.71 -17.60
N PHE A 61 1.27 -9.26 -17.34
CA PHE A 61 2.13 -9.87 -18.34
C PHE A 61 1.51 -11.14 -18.93
N LYS A 62 0.91 -12.01 -18.10
CA LYS A 62 0.19 -13.21 -18.56
C LYS A 62 -0.97 -12.89 -19.50
N LYS A 63 -1.64 -11.74 -19.31
CA LYS A 63 -2.69 -11.26 -20.22
C LYS A 63 -2.12 -10.81 -21.54
N PHE A 64 -1.02 -10.03 -21.49
CA PHE A 64 -0.33 -9.55 -22.68
C PHE A 64 0.12 -10.70 -23.58
N ILE A 65 0.66 -11.78 -23.01
CA ILE A 65 1.09 -12.96 -23.77
C ILE A 65 -0.04 -13.96 -24.08
N GLY A 66 -1.29 -13.64 -23.76
CA GLY A 66 -2.47 -14.45 -24.07
C GLY A 66 -2.69 -15.71 -23.21
N LYS A 67 -1.97 -15.87 -22.08
CA LYS A 67 -2.12 -17.06 -21.21
C LYS A 67 -3.34 -17.00 -20.29
N GLU A 68 -3.67 -15.82 -19.76
CA GLU A 68 -4.81 -15.62 -18.87
C GLU A 68 -5.61 -14.39 -19.31
N PRO A 69 -6.22 -14.40 -20.52
CA PRO A 69 -6.88 -13.23 -21.08
C PRO A 69 -8.09 -12.80 -20.23
N GLY A 70 -8.40 -11.50 -20.28
CA GLY A 70 -9.58 -10.92 -19.63
C GLY A 70 -9.30 -10.15 -18.33
N LEU A 71 -10.37 -9.59 -17.75
CA LEU A 71 -10.29 -8.80 -16.53
C LEU A 71 -10.33 -9.69 -15.29
N LYS A 72 -9.32 -9.57 -14.44
CA LYS A 72 -9.32 -10.18 -13.10
C LYS A 72 -10.29 -9.40 -12.23
N ARG A 73 -11.24 -10.11 -11.62
CA ARG A 73 -12.21 -9.55 -10.67
C ARG A 73 -11.86 -9.98 -9.25
N TYR A 74 -11.82 -9.04 -8.33
CA TYR A 74 -11.63 -9.33 -6.91
C TYR A 74 -12.96 -9.26 -6.17
N LYS A 75 -13.26 -10.32 -5.40
CA LYS A 75 -14.42 -10.35 -4.52
C LYS A 75 -14.08 -9.60 -3.23
N LEU A 76 -14.90 -8.62 -2.90
CA LEU A 76 -14.82 -7.89 -1.64
C LEU A 76 -15.72 -8.54 -0.59
N LYS A 77 -15.17 -8.78 0.60
CA LYS A 77 -15.96 -9.13 1.78
C LYS A 77 -16.44 -7.85 2.45
N LYS A 78 -17.69 -7.88 2.92
CA LYS A 78 -18.30 -6.77 3.66
C LYS A 78 -17.50 -6.48 4.93
N PRO A 79 -17.55 -5.24 5.45
CA PRO A 79 -16.94 -4.90 6.73
C PRO A 79 -17.49 -5.78 7.85
N GLU A 80 -16.59 -6.21 8.74
CA GLU A 80 -16.98 -6.77 10.03
C GLU A 80 -17.45 -5.63 10.93
N LYS A 81 -18.55 -5.84 11.67
CA LYS A 81 -19.19 -4.77 12.46
C LYS A 81 -18.24 -4.11 13.47
N SER A 82 -17.25 -4.86 13.96
CA SER A 82 -16.24 -4.41 14.92
C SER A 82 -15.12 -3.59 14.28
N HIS A 83 -14.84 -3.75 12.99
CA HIS A 83 -13.70 -3.10 12.34
C HIS A 83 -14.12 -1.77 11.75
N LYS A 84 -13.79 -0.69 12.48
CA LYS A 84 -14.10 0.68 12.12
C LYS A 84 -12.87 1.58 12.28
N VAL A 85 -12.75 2.57 11.40
CA VAL A 85 -11.75 3.63 11.49
C VAL A 85 -12.47 4.97 11.62
N HIS A 86 -12.28 5.67 12.72
CA HIS A 86 -12.76 7.03 12.92
C HIS A 86 -11.71 8.03 12.43
N VAL A 87 -12.15 9.01 11.64
CA VAL A 87 -11.30 10.08 11.11
C VAL A 87 -11.71 11.39 11.75
N ASP A 88 -10.81 11.94 12.57
CA ASP A 88 -11.01 13.21 13.24
C ASP A 88 -10.72 14.39 12.31
N LYS A 89 -11.45 15.50 12.45
CA LYS A 89 -11.28 16.68 11.58
C LYS A 89 -9.90 17.33 11.70
N SER A 90 -9.19 17.11 12.81
CA SER A 90 -7.84 17.63 13.05
C SER A 90 -6.79 17.14 12.03
N VAL A 91 -7.06 16.07 11.27
CA VAL A 91 -6.13 15.63 10.20
C VAL A 91 -6.20 16.48 8.94
N ASN A 92 -7.24 17.31 8.78
CA ASN A 92 -7.46 18.08 7.56
C ASN A 92 -6.39 19.15 7.31
N GLU A 93 -5.75 19.66 8.36
CA GLU A 93 -4.72 20.70 8.26
C GLU A 93 -3.37 20.16 7.75
N THR A 94 -3.14 18.85 7.86
CA THR A 94 -1.81 18.26 7.64
C THR A 94 -1.84 17.13 6.63
N ARG A 95 -2.68 16.12 6.86
CA ARG A 95 -2.73 14.89 6.05
C ARG A 95 -4.16 14.35 6.01
N PRO A 96 -5.05 15.00 5.24
CA PRO A 96 -6.49 14.77 5.33
C PRO A 96 -6.87 13.32 5.03
N HIS A 97 -6.26 12.68 4.04
CA HIS A 97 -6.84 11.47 3.45
C HIS A 97 -6.34 10.19 4.07
N ILE A 98 -7.25 9.23 4.28
CA ILE A 98 -6.95 7.86 4.67
C ILE A 98 -7.83 6.87 3.91
N ALA A 99 -7.23 5.79 3.41
CA ALA A 99 -7.94 4.63 2.89
C ALA A 99 -7.41 3.38 3.59
N CYS A 100 -8.28 2.47 4.00
CA CYS A 100 -7.91 1.27 4.75
C CYS A 100 -8.48 -0.01 4.14
N ALA A 101 -7.84 -1.14 4.36
CA ALA A 101 -8.36 -2.46 4.02
C ALA A 101 -7.87 -3.49 5.04
N ILE A 102 -8.60 -4.58 5.17
CA ILE A 102 -8.14 -5.76 5.91
C ILE A 102 -7.91 -6.89 4.90
N ILE A 103 -6.76 -7.55 4.97
CA ILE A 103 -6.45 -8.73 4.17
C ILE A 103 -6.33 -9.92 5.11
N LYS A 104 -7.15 -10.95 4.93
CA LYS A 104 -7.13 -12.15 5.77
C LYS A 104 -6.61 -13.39 5.04
N LYS A 105 -6.17 -14.39 5.80
CA LYS A 105 -5.78 -15.72 5.32
C LYS A 105 -4.56 -15.72 4.38
N LEU A 106 -3.61 -14.83 4.64
CA LEU A 106 -2.32 -14.87 3.97
C LEU A 106 -1.50 -16.04 4.51
N ASN A 107 -0.74 -16.66 3.61
CA ASN A 107 0.33 -17.59 3.95
C ASN A 107 1.65 -16.94 3.55
N LEU A 108 2.25 -16.21 4.50
CA LEU A 108 3.49 -15.47 4.29
C LEU A 108 4.69 -16.43 4.39
N THR A 109 5.66 -16.17 3.52
CA THR A 109 7.02 -16.73 3.60
C THR A 109 7.98 -15.56 3.75
N GLN A 110 9.26 -15.82 4.02
CA GLN A 110 10.27 -14.76 4.05
C GLN A 110 10.32 -13.97 2.73
N ASP A 111 10.27 -14.67 1.59
CA ASP A 111 10.28 -14.05 0.27
C ASP A 111 9.05 -13.16 0.04
N LYS A 112 7.84 -13.67 0.33
CA LYS A 112 6.61 -12.89 0.20
C LYS A 112 6.59 -11.66 1.12
N LEU A 113 7.06 -11.80 2.36
CA LEU A 113 7.13 -10.67 3.29
C LEU A 113 8.08 -9.60 2.77
N LYS A 114 9.26 -10.00 2.26
CA LYS A 114 10.22 -9.11 1.62
C LYS A 114 9.60 -8.41 0.40
N ASP A 115 8.86 -9.12 -0.43
CA ASP A 115 8.19 -8.54 -1.61
C ASP A 115 7.12 -7.53 -1.22
N ILE A 116 6.34 -7.79 -0.17
CA ILE A 116 5.35 -6.85 0.37
C ILE A 116 6.02 -5.56 0.87
N ILE A 117 7.12 -5.69 1.62
CA ILE A 117 7.89 -4.53 2.12
C ILE A 117 8.47 -3.74 0.95
N ASN A 118 9.12 -4.41 -0.01
CA ASN A 118 9.67 -3.77 -1.21
C ASN A 118 8.59 -3.02 -2.00
N MET A 119 7.41 -3.63 -2.17
CA MET A 119 6.27 -3.01 -2.82
C MET A 119 5.82 -1.75 -2.07
N GLN A 120 5.67 -1.83 -0.74
CA GLN A 120 5.32 -0.70 0.12
C GLN A 120 6.33 0.45 -0.05
N GLU A 121 7.62 0.16 0.03
CA GLU A 121 8.70 1.14 -0.09
C GLU A 121 8.73 1.80 -1.48
N LYS A 122 8.63 1.01 -2.55
CA LYS A 122 8.67 1.51 -3.93
C LYS A 122 7.44 2.35 -4.27
N LEU A 123 6.23 1.95 -3.88
CA LEU A 123 5.02 2.74 -4.08
C LEU A 123 5.10 4.07 -3.33
N THR A 124 5.57 4.03 -2.09
CA THR A 124 5.70 5.20 -1.23
C THR A 124 6.80 6.16 -1.71
N LEU A 125 7.90 5.63 -2.25
CA LEU A 125 8.98 6.40 -2.85
C LEU A 125 8.52 7.08 -4.15
N THR A 126 7.85 6.33 -5.04
CA THR A 126 7.49 6.79 -6.38
C THR A 126 6.16 7.55 -6.38
N MET A 127 5.03 6.83 -6.30
CA MET A 127 3.68 7.42 -6.28
C MET A 127 3.51 8.38 -5.09
N GLY A 128 4.05 8.00 -3.93
CA GLY A 128 4.00 8.80 -2.71
C GLY A 128 4.92 10.03 -2.72
N ARG A 129 5.77 10.21 -3.75
CA ARG A 129 6.81 11.25 -3.83
C ARG A 129 7.63 11.31 -2.54
N ASN A 130 8.27 10.20 -2.23
CA ASN A 130 8.99 9.98 -0.98
C ASN A 130 8.13 10.34 0.25
N ARG A 131 6.97 9.68 0.38
CA ARG A 131 5.98 9.85 1.46
C ARG A 131 5.16 11.15 1.49
N LYS A 132 5.60 12.20 0.79
CA LYS A 132 4.96 13.53 0.80
C LYS A 132 3.48 13.48 0.40
N LYS A 133 3.16 12.82 -0.72
CA LYS A 133 1.77 12.69 -1.20
C LYS A 133 1.00 11.58 -0.50
N MET A 134 1.67 10.46 -0.23
CA MET A 134 1.03 9.24 0.28
C MET A 134 2.07 8.33 0.93
N ALA A 135 1.66 7.63 1.99
CA ALA A 135 2.46 6.65 2.70
C ALA A 135 1.55 5.48 3.10
N ILE A 136 2.11 4.28 3.06
CA ILE A 136 1.40 3.03 3.36
C ILE A 136 1.97 2.47 4.67
N GLY A 137 1.10 2.01 5.56
CA GLY A 137 1.47 1.13 6.65
C GLY A 137 0.81 -0.24 6.48
N ILE A 138 1.38 -1.21 7.16
CA ILE A 138 0.93 -2.60 7.14
C ILE A 138 1.16 -3.11 8.56
N TYR A 139 0.12 -3.65 9.17
CA TYR A 139 0.12 -4.08 10.57
C TYR A 139 -0.46 -5.47 10.69
N PRO A 140 0.05 -6.32 11.59
CA PRO A 140 -0.64 -7.53 12.00
C PRO A 140 -2.00 -7.18 12.60
N LEU A 141 -3.08 -7.78 12.08
CA LEU A 141 -4.44 -7.46 12.52
C LEU A 141 -4.67 -7.86 13.99
N ASP A 142 -4.04 -8.94 14.44
CA ASP A 142 -4.13 -9.49 15.80
C ASP A 142 -3.46 -8.60 16.86
N LYS A 143 -2.67 -7.61 16.44
CA LYS A 143 -2.02 -6.63 17.32
C LYS A 143 -2.81 -5.34 17.48
N LEU A 144 -3.97 -5.22 16.83
CA LEU A 144 -4.78 -4.00 16.84
C LEU A 144 -6.11 -4.22 17.54
N SER A 145 -6.50 -3.25 18.37
CA SER A 145 -7.83 -3.25 19.00
C SER A 145 -8.72 -2.19 18.36
N PHE A 146 -9.76 -2.61 17.64
CA PHE A 146 -10.71 -1.69 16.99
C PHE A 146 -11.75 -1.12 17.97
N PRO A 147 -12.30 0.08 17.72
CA PRO A 147 -12.06 0.92 16.55
C PRO A 147 -10.72 1.66 16.59
N ILE A 148 -10.18 1.93 15.40
CA ILE A 148 -8.96 2.73 15.21
C ILE A 148 -9.38 4.19 15.01
N THR A 149 -8.61 5.13 15.55
CA THR A 149 -8.81 6.56 15.38
C THR A 149 -7.61 7.17 14.65
N TYR A 150 -7.87 7.81 13.51
CA TYR A 150 -6.91 8.66 12.79
C TYR A 150 -7.16 10.12 13.16
N THR A 151 -6.21 10.72 13.88
CA THR A 151 -6.32 12.06 14.47
C THR A 151 -4.97 12.79 14.44
N SER A 152 -4.94 14.09 14.74
CA SER A 152 -3.71 14.84 14.92
C SER A 152 -3.58 15.35 16.36
N LYS A 153 -2.41 15.19 16.95
CA LYS A 153 -2.09 15.68 18.31
C LYS A 153 -0.88 16.60 18.33
N GLU A 154 -0.75 17.40 19.37
CA GLU A 154 0.47 18.19 19.57
C GLU A 154 1.66 17.25 19.81
N PRO A 155 2.90 17.58 19.37
CA PRO A 155 4.04 16.67 19.45
C PRO A 155 4.39 16.20 20.87
N ASN A 156 4.10 17.02 21.88
CA ASN A 156 4.30 16.71 23.30
C ASN A 156 3.29 15.69 23.85
N GLU A 157 2.16 15.48 23.18
CA GLU A 157 1.14 14.50 23.57
C GLU A 157 1.34 13.13 22.90
N ILE A 158 2.38 12.99 22.09
CA ILE A 158 2.69 11.79 21.32
C ILE A 158 3.94 11.14 21.90
N LYS A 159 3.76 9.96 22.50
CA LYS A 159 4.85 9.14 23.01
C LYS A 159 4.53 7.66 22.80
N TYR A 160 5.45 6.94 22.16
CA TYR A 160 5.36 5.49 21.92
C TYR A 160 6.73 4.94 21.54
N GLN A 161 6.89 3.62 21.52
CA GLN A 161 8.10 2.96 21.03
C GLN A 161 8.06 2.83 19.49
N PRO A 162 8.85 3.60 18.73
CA PRO A 162 8.88 3.47 17.27
C PRO A 162 9.59 2.19 16.84
N LEU A 163 9.23 1.66 15.66
CA LEU A 163 9.81 0.44 15.11
C LEU A 163 11.34 0.53 15.01
N GLY A 164 12.04 -0.41 15.64
CA GLY A 164 13.50 -0.46 15.71
C GLY A 164 14.12 0.27 16.90
N ALA A 165 13.32 0.91 17.77
CA ALA A 165 13.81 1.47 19.03
C ALA A 165 13.63 0.49 20.20
N ASP A 166 14.45 0.64 21.23
CA ASP A 166 14.47 -0.14 22.48
C ASP A 166 13.62 0.48 23.60
N ARG A 167 13.16 1.72 23.42
CA ARG A 167 12.37 2.47 24.41
C ARG A 167 11.36 3.40 23.75
N GLU A 168 10.41 3.88 24.54
CA GLU A 168 9.50 4.93 24.10
C GLU A 168 10.21 6.26 23.87
N LEU A 169 9.80 6.94 22.81
CA LEU A 169 10.26 8.27 22.45
C LEU A 169 9.05 9.18 22.23
N SER A 170 9.18 10.45 22.60
CA SER A 170 8.23 11.49 22.21
C SER A 170 8.32 11.76 20.69
N ALA A 171 7.30 12.37 20.09
CA ALA A 171 7.35 12.69 18.66
C ALA A 171 8.58 13.54 18.28
N ASN A 172 8.96 14.51 19.12
CA ASN A 172 10.14 15.33 18.89
C ASN A 172 11.43 14.50 18.93
N GLU A 173 11.57 13.60 19.91
CA GLU A 173 12.71 12.68 19.98
C GLU A 173 12.73 11.72 18.77
N ILE A 174 11.57 11.26 18.30
CA ILE A 174 11.48 10.43 17.08
C ILE A 174 12.05 11.22 15.90
N LEU A 175 11.61 12.46 15.68
CA LEU A 175 12.09 13.27 14.56
C LEU A 175 13.59 13.58 14.65
N MET A 176 14.11 13.86 15.85
CA MET A 176 15.52 14.25 16.05
C MET A 176 16.50 13.08 16.13
N LEU A 177 16.10 11.95 16.75
CA LEU A 177 17.01 10.86 17.10
C LEU A 177 16.84 9.63 16.20
N HIS A 178 15.60 9.29 15.85
CA HIS A 178 15.33 8.06 15.10
C HIS A 178 15.77 8.21 13.64
N PRO A 179 16.49 7.22 13.04
CA PRO A 179 16.96 7.32 11.65
C PRO A 179 15.85 7.65 10.65
N THR A 180 14.71 6.95 10.74
CA THR A 180 13.53 7.22 9.91
C THR A 180 12.89 8.58 10.22
N GLY A 181 12.91 9.01 11.48
CA GLY A 181 12.41 10.33 11.88
C GLY A 181 13.18 11.45 11.21
N ARG A 182 14.51 11.44 11.35
CA ARG A 182 15.41 12.40 10.69
C ARG A 182 15.28 12.40 9.17
N LYS A 183 15.06 11.23 8.57
CA LYS A 183 14.87 11.12 7.11
C LYS A 183 13.61 11.83 6.63
N TYR A 184 12.54 11.83 7.44
CA TYR A 184 11.21 12.29 7.02
C TYR A 184 10.65 13.48 7.83
N GLU A 185 11.41 14.06 8.76
CA GLU A 185 10.98 15.18 9.62
C GLU A 185 10.43 16.38 8.84
N HIS A 186 11.00 16.66 7.67
CA HIS A 186 10.63 17.76 6.80
C HIS A 186 9.16 17.67 6.32
N LEU A 187 8.54 16.50 6.40
CA LEU A 187 7.13 16.30 6.06
C LEU A 187 6.17 16.83 7.13
N LEU A 188 6.63 16.96 8.38
CA LEU A 188 5.84 17.44 9.51
C LEU A 188 6.34 18.76 10.11
N LYS A 189 7.55 19.22 9.73
CA LYS A 189 8.22 20.41 10.30
C LYS A 189 7.36 21.67 10.42
N ASN A 190 6.44 21.90 9.48
CA ASN A 190 5.59 23.10 9.46
C ASN A 190 4.20 22.89 10.07
N SER A 191 3.92 21.69 10.60
CA SER A 191 2.63 21.35 11.18
C SER A 191 2.65 21.58 12.68
N LYS A 192 1.59 22.18 13.23
CA LYS A 192 1.42 22.32 14.68
C LYS A 192 1.12 20.98 15.35
N LYS A 193 0.29 20.16 14.69
CA LYS A 193 -0.10 18.83 15.15
C LYS A 193 0.40 17.76 14.19
N TYR A 194 0.73 16.58 14.72
CA TYR A 194 1.18 15.44 13.93
C TYR A 194 0.10 14.38 13.85
N PRO A 195 -0.17 13.84 12.65
CA PRO A 195 -1.17 12.81 12.48
C PRO A 195 -0.67 11.50 13.07
N ILE A 196 -1.58 10.78 13.72
CA ILE A 196 -1.33 9.49 14.38
C ILE A 196 -2.52 8.56 14.16
N LEU A 197 -2.23 7.26 14.12
CA LEU A 197 -3.25 6.23 14.30
C LEU A 197 -3.18 5.71 15.73
N ILE A 198 -4.32 5.63 16.40
CA ILE A 198 -4.45 5.13 17.76
C ILE A 198 -5.52 4.04 17.78
N ASP A 199 -5.28 2.96 18.51
CA ASP A 199 -6.27 1.92 18.72
C ASP A 199 -7.26 2.25 19.87
N SER A 200 -8.23 1.37 20.10
CA SER A 200 -9.22 1.51 21.17
C SER A 200 -8.64 1.40 22.58
N ASN A 201 -7.48 0.75 22.74
CA ASN A 201 -6.71 0.70 23.99
C ASN A 201 -5.82 1.94 24.19
N LYS A 202 -5.97 2.96 23.35
CA LYS A 202 -5.18 4.19 23.36
C LYS A 202 -3.70 3.99 23.03
N GLN A 203 -3.34 2.87 22.41
CA GLN A 203 -1.97 2.63 21.93
C GLN A 203 -1.77 3.29 20.57
N ILE A 204 -0.66 4.02 20.42
CA ILE A 204 -0.28 4.61 19.14
C ILE A 204 0.25 3.51 18.22
N ILE A 205 -0.42 3.36 17.08
CA ILE A 205 -0.12 2.38 16.04
C ILE A 205 1.00 2.91 15.14
N SER A 206 0.91 4.21 14.78
CA SER A 206 1.91 4.89 13.97
C SER A 206 1.75 6.40 14.05
N MET A 207 2.80 7.11 13.62
CA MET A 207 2.79 8.55 13.35
C MET A 207 3.04 8.77 11.85
N PRO A 208 2.01 8.76 10.99
CA PRO A 208 2.20 8.98 9.58
C PRO A 208 2.80 10.37 9.25
N PRO A 209 3.55 10.50 8.15
CA PRO A 209 4.11 9.42 7.34
C PRO A 209 5.49 8.96 7.86
N ILE A 210 5.78 9.12 9.16
CA ILE A 210 7.13 8.94 9.71
C ILE A 210 7.42 7.48 10.01
N ILE A 211 6.78 6.90 11.02
CA ILE A 211 7.11 5.54 11.46
C ILE A 211 5.96 4.85 12.19
N ASN A 212 5.96 3.52 12.13
CA ASN A 212 5.04 2.65 12.84
C ASN A 212 5.57 2.37 14.25
N SER A 213 4.70 1.90 15.14
CA SER A 213 5.06 1.40 16.46
C SER A 213 5.79 0.05 16.36
N GLU A 214 6.75 -0.18 17.26
CA GLU A 214 7.42 -1.47 17.42
C GLU A 214 6.42 -2.57 17.84
N LEU A 215 5.48 -2.22 18.72
CA LEU A 215 4.58 -3.18 19.37
C LEU A 215 3.47 -3.68 18.44
N SER A 216 2.99 -2.83 17.54
CA SER A 216 1.84 -3.13 16.67
C SER A 216 2.15 -3.07 15.18
N GLY A 217 3.34 -2.60 14.79
CA GLY A 217 3.74 -2.38 13.39
C GLY A 217 4.64 -3.45 12.80
N ARG A 218 5.15 -4.39 13.59
CA ARG A 218 6.06 -5.44 13.12
C ARG A 218 5.28 -6.60 12.50
N VAL A 219 5.31 -6.70 11.17
CA VAL A 219 4.79 -7.86 10.44
C VAL A 219 5.81 -8.99 10.46
N GLU A 220 5.36 -10.20 10.79
CA GLU A 220 6.18 -11.40 10.84
C GLU A 220 5.68 -12.44 9.84
N VAL A 221 6.50 -13.46 9.54
CA VAL A 221 6.10 -14.57 8.65
C VAL A 221 4.89 -15.34 9.18
N LYS A 222 4.68 -15.37 10.50
CA LYS A 222 3.50 -16.02 11.11
C LYS A 222 2.21 -15.19 10.98
N THR A 223 2.31 -13.93 10.56
CA THR A 223 1.14 -13.05 10.42
C THR A 223 0.28 -13.52 9.25
N THR A 224 -0.99 -13.85 9.51
CA THR A 224 -1.94 -14.30 8.48
C THR A 224 -2.89 -13.21 8.03
N ASP A 225 -3.17 -12.25 8.93
CA ASP A 225 -4.17 -11.22 8.73
C ASP A 225 -3.51 -9.85 8.91
N LEU A 226 -3.74 -8.95 7.95
CA LEU A 226 -3.13 -7.63 7.89
C LEU A 226 -4.21 -6.54 7.91
N PHE A 227 -3.99 -5.51 8.71
CA PHE A 227 -4.60 -4.20 8.52
C PHE A 227 -3.66 -3.34 7.69
N ILE A 228 -4.18 -2.71 6.65
CA ILE A 228 -3.44 -1.85 5.74
C ILE A 228 -4.13 -0.51 5.70
N GLU A 229 -3.38 0.55 5.90
CA GLU A 229 -3.79 1.92 5.74
C GLU A 229 -2.89 2.63 4.72
N CYS A 230 -3.47 3.63 4.10
CA CYS A 230 -2.79 4.51 3.20
C CYS A 230 -3.22 5.92 3.58
N THR A 231 -2.27 6.76 4.00
CA THR A 231 -2.57 8.15 4.38
C THR A 231 -1.89 9.12 3.44
N GLY A 232 -2.46 10.30 3.21
CA GLY A 232 -1.91 11.24 2.25
C GLY A 232 -2.58 12.60 2.18
N THR A 233 -1.98 13.46 1.35
CA THR A 233 -2.53 14.77 0.96
C THR A 233 -3.26 14.71 -0.38
N ASP A 234 -3.14 13.60 -1.10
CA ASP A 234 -3.74 13.39 -2.42
C ASP A 234 -4.67 12.16 -2.38
N LYS A 235 -5.99 12.39 -2.35
CA LYS A 235 -7.01 11.33 -2.20
C LYS A 235 -6.88 10.22 -3.25
N ILE A 236 -6.72 10.60 -4.52
CA ILE A 236 -6.65 9.65 -5.64
C ILE A 236 -5.40 8.76 -5.49
N THR A 237 -4.27 9.34 -5.12
CA THR A 237 -3.03 8.60 -4.90
C THR A 237 -3.16 7.63 -3.72
N VAL A 238 -3.81 8.06 -2.65
CA VAL A 238 -4.10 7.22 -1.47
C VAL A 238 -4.96 6.01 -1.84
N GLU A 239 -6.09 6.24 -2.51
CA GLU A 239 -7.01 5.17 -2.92
C GLU A 239 -6.33 4.19 -3.90
N LYS A 240 -5.61 4.71 -4.91
CA LYS A 240 -4.93 3.87 -5.90
C LYS A 240 -3.87 2.98 -5.26
N ALA A 241 -3.08 3.51 -4.32
CA ALA A 241 -2.06 2.71 -3.65
C ALA A 241 -2.67 1.58 -2.80
N LEU A 242 -3.76 1.87 -2.09
CA LEU A 242 -4.48 0.82 -1.35
C LEU A 242 -5.00 -0.27 -2.30
N ILE A 243 -5.54 0.11 -3.45
CA ILE A 243 -6.03 -0.86 -4.46
C ILE A 243 -4.88 -1.73 -4.96
N ILE A 244 -3.74 -1.12 -5.30
CA ILE A 244 -2.57 -1.83 -5.83
C ILE A 244 -2.09 -2.86 -4.79
N ILE A 245 -1.88 -2.46 -3.54
CA ILE A 245 -1.42 -3.39 -2.49
C ILE A 245 -2.46 -4.46 -2.15
N ALA A 246 -3.73 -4.10 -1.99
CA ALA A 246 -4.79 -5.06 -1.67
C ALA A 246 -4.96 -6.11 -2.79
N THR A 247 -4.88 -5.70 -4.05
CA THR A 247 -5.00 -6.62 -5.18
C THR A 247 -3.77 -7.50 -5.36
N SER A 248 -2.55 -7.02 -5.10
CA SER A 248 -1.36 -7.87 -5.10
C SER A 248 -1.40 -8.90 -3.97
N LEU A 249 -1.82 -8.51 -2.77
CA LEU A 249 -1.99 -9.44 -1.65
C LEU A 249 -3.09 -10.48 -1.91
N ALA A 250 -4.12 -10.14 -2.68
CA ALA A 250 -5.13 -11.09 -3.09
C ALA A 250 -4.61 -12.15 -4.07
N GLU A 251 -3.61 -11.83 -4.90
CA GLU A 251 -2.99 -12.79 -5.82
C GLU A 251 -2.13 -13.84 -5.08
N ILE A 252 -1.62 -13.54 -3.88
CA ILE A 252 -0.94 -14.52 -3.01
C ILE A 252 -1.87 -15.27 -2.04
N GLY A 253 -3.19 -15.20 -2.27
CA GLY A 253 -4.21 -15.94 -1.52
C GLY A 253 -5.00 -15.13 -0.48
N GLY A 254 -4.67 -13.85 -0.30
CA GLY A 254 -5.36 -12.97 0.64
C GLY A 254 -6.83 -12.73 0.26
N THR A 255 -7.70 -12.68 1.27
CA THR A 255 -9.09 -12.26 1.09
C THR A 255 -9.24 -10.80 1.48
N ILE A 256 -9.75 -9.97 0.57
CA ILE A 256 -9.94 -8.54 0.81
C ILE A 256 -11.25 -8.29 1.56
N HIS A 257 -11.14 -7.70 2.74
CA HIS A 257 -12.24 -7.21 3.56
C HIS A 257 -12.26 -5.67 3.52
N GLN A 258 -13.44 -5.13 3.25
CA GLN A 258 -13.69 -3.70 3.40
C GLN A 258 -13.68 -3.31 4.87
N ILE A 259 -13.48 -2.03 5.13
CA ILE A 259 -13.59 -1.46 6.47
C ILE A 259 -14.44 -0.19 6.44
N GLU A 260 -15.23 0.02 7.49
CA GLU A 260 -16.04 1.22 7.62
C GLU A 260 -15.17 2.39 8.09
N ILE A 261 -15.09 3.44 7.27
CA ILE A 261 -14.41 4.69 7.61
C ILE A 261 -15.48 5.73 7.98
N ILE A 262 -15.40 6.25 9.21
CA ILE A 262 -16.38 7.16 9.80
C ILE A 262 -15.72 8.52 9.99
N GLY A 263 -16.20 9.53 9.28
CA GLY A 263 -15.75 10.92 9.39
C GLY A 263 -16.26 11.76 8.23
N ASP A 264 -15.80 13.01 8.12
CA ASP A 264 -16.17 13.91 7.02
C ASP A 264 -15.69 13.39 5.64
N GLN A 265 -14.77 12.42 5.64
CA GLN A 265 -14.25 11.80 4.44
C GLN A 265 -14.99 10.50 4.14
N LYS A 266 -15.86 10.54 3.12
CA LYS A 266 -16.40 9.34 2.50
C LYS A 266 -15.33 8.75 1.59
N ILE A 267 -14.54 7.81 2.12
CA ILE A 267 -13.63 6.97 1.37
C ILE A 267 -14.08 5.53 1.61
N ASP A 268 -14.76 4.94 0.62
CA ASP A 268 -14.98 3.49 0.61
C ASP A 268 -13.64 2.83 0.29
N ALA A 269 -13.13 1.97 1.17
CA ALA A 269 -11.79 1.44 1.03
C ALA A 269 -11.74 -0.10 1.25
N PRO A 270 -11.30 -0.87 0.23
CA PRO A 270 -11.10 -0.43 -1.16
C PRO A 270 -12.44 -0.09 -1.84
N PRO A 271 -12.48 0.92 -2.74
CA PRO A 271 -13.72 1.48 -3.26
C PRO A 271 -14.50 0.50 -4.13
N LEU A 272 -15.83 0.56 -4.02
CA LEU A 272 -16.75 -0.09 -4.96
C LEU A 272 -16.64 0.61 -6.30
N THR A 273 -16.02 -0.06 -7.26
CA THR A 273 -16.23 0.31 -8.65
C THR A 273 -17.66 -0.09 -8.97
N LYS A 274 -18.51 0.82 -9.48
CA LYS A 274 -19.97 0.59 -9.72
C LYS A 274 -20.31 -0.63 -10.60
N VAL A 275 -19.32 -1.35 -11.09
CA VAL A 275 -19.42 -2.69 -11.67
C VAL A 275 -18.83 -3.67 -10.65
N SER A 276 -19.64 -4.56 -10.09
CA SER A 276 -19.28 -5.56 -9.07
C SER A 276 -17.83 -6.10 -9.17
N GLY A 277 -16.97 -5.62 -8.25
CA GLY A 277 -15.59 -6.07 -8.02
C GLY A 277 -14.50 -5.10 -8.51
N LEU A 278 -13.35 -5.05 -7.83
CA LEU A 278 -12.20 -4.25 -8.32
C LEU A 278 -11.69 -4.82 -9.64
N ASN A 279 -11.59 -3.96 -10.66
CA ASN A 279 -10.98 -4.30 -11.95
C ASN A 279 -9.52 -3.88 -11.96
N GLY A 280 -8.60 -4.78 -11.59
CA GLY A 280 -7.16 -4.50 -11.44
C GLY A 280 -6.38 -4.15 -12.73
N ALA A 281 -7.05 -3.80 -13.82
CA ALA A 281 -6.41 -3.40 -15.09
C ALA A 281 -7.05 -2.16 -15.77
N ARG A 282 -8.26 -1.74 -15.37
CA ARG A 282 -9.00 -0.65 -16.06
C ARG A 282 -8.82 0.74 -15.44
N PHE A 283 -8.18 0.87 -14.28
CA PHE A 283 -8.09 2.14 -13.54
C PHE A 283 -6.98 3.11 -13.99
N LEU A 284 -6.19 2.71 -14.99
CA LEU A 284 -5.11 3.53 -15.54
C LEU A 284 -5.46 4.13 -16.90
N ASP A 285 -6.61 3.77 -17.47
CA ASP A 285 -7.07 4.37 -18.70
C ASP A 285 -7.92 5.62 -18.43
N ALA A 286 -7.80 6.55 -19.36
CA ALA A 286 -7.93 7.98 -19.20
C ALA A 286 -9.25 8.51 -18.62
N ARG A 287 -9.16 9.77 -18.18
CA ARG A 287 -10.28 10.71 -18.08
C ARG A 287 -11.30 10.40 -19.17
N SER A 288 -12.47 9.93 -18.75
CA SER A 288 -13.66 9.89 -19.57
C SER A 288 -14.00 11.33 -19.97
N VAL A 289 -13.38 11.81 -21.04
CA VAL A 289 -13.99 12.84 -21.87
C VAL A 289 -15.24 12.18 -22.44
N PRO A 290 -16.45 12.70 -22.20
CA PRO A 290 -17.63 12.15 -22.84
C PRO A 290 -17.44 12.39 -24.35
N HIS A 291 -17.26 11.32 -25.11
CA HIS A 291 -17.55 11.36 -26.54
C HIS A 291 -19.04 11.64 -26.66
N THR A 292 -19.39 12.91 -26.84
CA THR A 292 -20.65 13.31 -27.43
C THR A 292 -20.79 12.54 -28.74
N LYS A 293 -21.80 11.68 -28.80
CA LYS A 293 -22.29 11.14 -30.05
C LYS A 293 -22.60 12.33 -30.97
N VAL A 294 -21.81 12.50 -32.02
CA VAL A 294 -22.26 13.24 -33.20
C VAL A 294 -22.69 12.15 -34.18
N GLY A 295 -24.00 11.94 -34.23
CA GLY A 295 -24.68 11.28 -35.34
C GLY A 295 -25.48 12.35 -36.07
N GLY A 296 -25.42 12.33 -37.40
CA GLY A 296 -26.00 13.32 -38.29
C GLY A 296 -25.00 13.73 -39.36
#